data_AF-A0A922NSM0-F1
#
_entry.id   AF-A0A922NSM0-F1
#
_cell.length_a   1.000
_cell.length_b   1.000
_cell.length_c   1.000
_cell.angle_alpha   90.00
_cell.angle_beta   90.00
_cell.angle_gamma   90.00
#
_symmetry.space_group_name_H-M   'P 1'
#
loop_
_entity.id
_entity.type
_entity.pdbx_description
1 polymer ?
#
loop_
_entity_poly.entity_id
_entity_poly.type
_entity_poly.pdbx_seq_one_letter_code
_entity_poly.pdbx_strand_id
1 'polypeptide(L)'
;MFDSGDLDYLYLVYLTVDSSFLMHYWNDKQLRLVYNILEEDPLYKELVNRLEMLFGRQLHLRDQMYFLLPFFRRCLFQLHDLISFQDYYSKRYQGSQLLLEKVEEQIKDWLMVSYQSETLSPGHLHFMCLHLEQMLELSLPPVEVIIVENKRALGDVLSYFVISSIPSYKVNITRINMLTDSLEDYEQAPDFVITSDNILPFLEEQQVFPDKSVLIGMSMDYIKEQGKTVVKSILNFHRKHYEQLLEQLLIGDGVE
;
A
#
# COMPACT_ATOMS: atom_id res chain seq x y z
N MET A 1 36.27 -0.09 17.47
CA MET A 1 37.17 0.55 16.48
C MET A 1 37.28 -0.45 15.36
N PHE A 2 36.63 -0.19 14.22
CA PHE A 2 36.84 -0.98 13.00
C PHE A 2 38.11 -0.48 12.33
N ASP A 3 38.85 -1.38 11.70
CA ASP A 3 40.05 -1.06 10.94
C ASP A 3 40.10 -1.74 9.56
N SER A 4 41.29 -1.94 9.03
CA SER A 4 41.76 -1.50 7.71
C SER A 4 41.26 -2.27 6.50
N GLY A 5 40.60 -3.40 6.71
CA GLY A 5 39.79 -4.04 5.69
C GLY A 5 38.42 -4.47 6.22
N ASP A 6 38.04 -4.02 7.41
CA ASP A 6 36.89 -4.55 8.15
C ASP A 6 35.54 -4.14 7.62
N LEU A 7 35.54 -3.18 6.75
CA LEU A 7 34.38 -2.85 5.97
C LEU A 7 34.86 -2.78 4.54
N ASP A 8 35.83 -3.63 4.11
CA ASP A 8 36.48 -3.61 2.79
C ASP A 8 35.43 -3.71 1.73
N TYR A 9 34.91 -2.53 1.52
CA TYR A 9 33.63 -2.21 0.99
C TYR A 9 32.45 -3.13 1.39
N LEU A 10 32.52 -3.78 2.57
CA LEU A 10 31.94 -5.07 3.01
C LEU A 10 30.70 -5.58 2.24
N TYR A 11 30.91 -6.43 1.26
CA TYR A 11 32.04 -6.28 0.36
C TYR A 11 31.47 -6.20 -1.01
N LEU A 12 31.36 -4.98 -1.49
CA LEU A 12 30.75 -4.64 -2.75
C LEU A 12 29.25 -4.90 -2.74
N VAL A 13 28.56 -4.46 -1.68
CA VAL A 13 27.08 -4.49 -1.65
C VAL A 13 26.57 -5.91 -1.98
N TYR A 14 27.36 -6.88 -1.53
CA TYR A 14 27.71 -8.15 -2.18
C TYR A 14 26.52 -9.03 -2.59
N LEU A 15 26.17 -9.16 -3.85
CA LEU A 15 26.56 -8.47 -5.06
C LEU A 15 25.23 -8.02 -5.63
N THR A 16 24.74 -6.86 -5.21
CA THR A 16 23.74 -6.11 -5.96
C THR A 16 22.47 -6.89 -6.34
N VAL A 17 21.49 -6.99 -5.43
CA VAL A 17 20.08 -7.43 -5.67
C VAL A 17 19.85 -8.95 -5.89
N ASP A 18 18.84 -9.51 -5.21
CA ASP A 18 18.13 -10.77 -5.49
C ASP A 18 18.92 -12.09 -5.66
N SER A 19 20.00 -12.31 -4.90
CA SER A 19 20.55 -13.67 -4.75
C SER A 19 19.77 -14.46 -3.69
N SER A 20 18.86 -15.34 -4.12
CA SER A 20 18.18 -16.32 -3.27
C SER A 20 19.13 -17.36 -2.65
N PHE A 21 20.38 -17.43 -3.12
CA PHE A 21 21.32 -18.50 -2.78
C PHE A 21 22.08 -18.30 -1.46
N LEU A 22 22.00 -17.11 -0.84
CA LEU A 22 22.79 -16.78 0.38
C LEU A 22 21.96 -16.15 1.52
N MET A 23 20.63 -16.29 1.48
CA MET A 23 19.68 -15.69 2.44
C MET A 23 19.91 -16.09 3.90
N HIS A 24 20.60 -17.20 4.15
CA HIS A 24 20.86 -17.77 5.48
C HIS A 24 21.99 -17.07 6.27
N TYR A 25 22.71 -16.14 5.64
CA TYR A 25 23.82 -15.41 6.28
C TYR A 25 23.40 -14.15 7.03
N TRP A 26 22.19 -13.64 6.79
CA TRP A 26 21.61 -12.51 7.52
C TRP A 26 20.67 -13.03 8.59
N ASN A 27 21.11 -13.00 9.84
CA ASN A 27 20.23 -13.17 10.98
C ASN A 27 19.85 -11.80 11.55
N ASP A 28 18.85 -11.76 12.42
CA ASP A 28 18.30 -10.52 12.99
C ASP A 28 19.37 -9.64 13.65
N LYS A 29 20.50 -10.21 14.09
CA LYS A 29 21.60 -9.44 14.69
C LYS A 29 22.31 -8.57 13.66
N GLN A 30 22.61 -9.08 12.46
CA GLN A 30 23.25 -8.27 11.41
C GLN A 30 22.28 -7.21 10.87
N LEU A 31 20.99 -7.54 10.75
CA LEU A 31 19.98 -6.56 10.34
C LEU A 31 19.88 -5.40 11.34
N ARG A 32 19.83 -5.70 12.65
CA ARG A 32 19.84 -4.67 13.70
C ARG A 32 21.08 -3.78 13.66
N LEU A 33 22.25 -4.33 13.38
CA LEU A 33 23.47 -3.54 13.26
C LEU A 33 23.38 -2.54 12.09
N VAL A 34 22.86 -2.96 10.94
CA VAL A 34 22.68 -2.04 9.79
C VAL A 34 21.62 -0.97 10.09
N TYR A 35 20.52 -1.32 10.78
CA TYR A 35 19.55 -0.32 11.21
C TYR A 35 20.16 0.73 12.11
N ASN A 36 20.93 0.31 13.12
CA ASN A 36 21.57 1.27 14.03
C ASN A 36 22.52 2.20 13.28
N ILE A 37 23.26 1.70 12.28
CA ILE A 37 24.13 2.53 11.44
C ILE A 37 23.31 3.57 10.67
N LEU A 38 22.23 3.16 10.02
CA LEU A 38 21.33 4.08 9.31
C LEU A 38 20.68 5.09 10.26
N GLU A 39 20.19 4.63 11.40
CA GLU A 39 19.59 5.48 12.44
C GLU A 39 20.60 6.41 13.10
N GLU A 40 21.90 6.19 12.96
CA GLU A 40 22.92 7.12 13.43
C GLU A 40 23.38 8.09 12.33
N ASP A 41 23.21 7.73 11.05
CA ASP A 41 23.64 8.51 9.90
C ASP A 41 22.79 9.79 9.71
N PRO A 42 23.43 10.99 9.71
CA PRO A 42 22.71 12.25 9.60
C PRO A 42 22.14 12.52 8.20
N LEU A 43 22.80 12.09 7.12
CA LEU A 43 22.31 12.27 5.75
C LEU A 43 21.10 11.37 5.50
N TYR A 44 21.13 10.18 6.08
CA TYR A 44 20.02 9.25 6.05
C TYR A 44 18.79 9.79 6.78
N LYS A 45 18.97 10.31 8.00
CA LYS A 45 17.89 10.98 8.73
C LYS A 45 17.28 12.12 7.94
N GLU A 46 18.11 12.89 7.25
CA GLU A 46 17.64 13.98 6.40
C GLU A 46 16.74 13.46 5.26
N LEU A 47 17.16 12.40 4.56
CA LEU A 47 16.34 11.80 3.50
C LEU A 47 15.02 11.24 4.04
N VAL A 48 15.06 10.52 5.16
CA VAL A 48 13.85 10.01 5.82
C VAL A 48 12.91 11.16 6.16
N ASN A 49 13.42 12.27 6.74
CA ASN A 49 12.61 13.43 7.06
C ASN A 49 12.01 14.08 5.79
N ARG A 50 12.78 14.19 4.70
CA ARG A 50 12.29 14.72 3.41
C ARG A 50 11.13 13.89 2.86
N LEU A 51 11.25 12.57 2.92
CA LEU A 51 10.19 11.66 2.50
C LEU A 51 8.99 11.71 3.46
N GLU A 52 9.21 11.69 4.78
CA GLU A 52 8.12 11.83 5.77
C GLU A 52 7.37 13.16 5.61
N MET A 53 8.05 14.25 5.26
CA MET A 53 7.39 15.54 4.95
C MET A 53 6.45 15.45 3.75
N LEU A 54 6.71 14.60 2.75
CA LEU A 54 5.77 14.37 1.63
C LEU A 54 4.49 13.67 2.07
N PHE A 55 4.58 12.81 3.08
CA PHE A 55 3.47 11.94 3.49
C PHE A 55 2.79 12.39 4.79
N GLY A 56 3.35 13.39 5.47
CA GLY A 56 2.86 13.90 6.74
C GLY A 56 2.71 12.80 7.79
N ARG A 57 1.55 12.76 8.44
CA ARG A 57 1.26 11.76 9.49
C ARG A 57 0.83 10.40 8.95
N GLN A 58 0.70 10.23 7.63
CA GLN A 58 0.23 8.98 7.04
C GLN A 58 1.31 7.90 7.04
N LEU A 59 2.58 8.30 6.95
CA LEU A 59 3.71 7.38 6.97
C LEU A 59 4.76 7.79 7.99
N HIS A 60 5.10 6.86 8.89
CA HIS A 60 6.27 6.93 9.75
C HIS A 60 7.33 5.98 9.23
N LEU A 61 8.22 6.49 8.39
CA LEU A 61 9.24 5.69 7.69
C LEU A 61 10.30 5.14 8.64
N ARG A 62 10.51 5.80 9.78
CA ARG A 62 11.41 5.33 10.84
C ARG A 62 11.02 3.95 11.37
N ASP A 63 9.73 3.69 11.55
CA ASP A 63 9.23 2.40 12.02
C ASP A 63 9.29 1.31 10.93
N GLN A 64 9.50 1.72 9.68
CA GLN A 64 9.46 0.87 8.49
C GLN A 64 10.81 0.83 7.75
N MET A 65 11.89 1.23 8.41
CA MET A 65 13.24 1.28 7.83
C MET A 65 13.68 -0.06 7.24
N TYR A 66 13.14 -1.18 7.72
CA TYR A 66 13.45 -2.50 7.20
C TYR A 66 13.01 -2.74 5.75
N PHE A 67 11.86 -2.20 5.35
CA PHE A 67 11.39 -2.32 3.97
C PHE A 67 12.18 -1.45 3.02
N LEU A 68 12.67 -0.30 3.49
CA LEU A 68 13.39 0.67 2.68
C LEU A 68 14.92 0.47 2.71
N LEU A 69 15.41 -0.35 3.65
CA LEU A 69 16.82 -0.74 3.77
C LEU A 69 17.46 -1.13 2.43
N PRO A 70 16.81 -1.92 1.54
CA PRO A 70 17.42 -2.32 0.27
C PRO A 70 17.71 -1.16 -0.69
N PHE A 71 16.94 -0.08 -0.58
CA PHE A 71 17.14 1.16 -1.33
C PHE A 71 18.23 2.00 -0.66
N PHE A 72 18.04 2.30 0.62
CA PHE A 72 18.89 3.22 1.35
C PHE A 72 20.34 2.78 1.50
N ARG A 73 20.58 1.47 1.64
CA ARG A 73 21.94 0.91 1.70
C ARG A 73 22.78 1.20 0.45
N ARG A 74 22.15 1.42 -0.71
CA ARG A 74 22.85 1.72 -1.97
C ARG A 74 23.27 3.18 -2.04
N CYS A 75 22.50 4.05 -1.40
CA CYS A 75 22.77 5.48 -1.35
C CYS A 75 23.83 5.85 -0.29
N LEU A 76 24.01 5.02 0.76
CA LEU A 76 24.92 5.30 1.89
C LEU A 76 26.36 5.68 1.50
N PHE A 77 26.84 5.23 0.33
CA PHE A 77 28.22 5.47 -0.07
C PHE A 77 28.38 5.79 -1.56
N GLN A 78 27.30 6.25 -2.22
CA GLN A 78 27.25 6.53 -3.67
C GLN A 78 27.36 5.27 -4.55
N LEU A 79 26.83 4.15 -4.07
CA LEU A 79 27.03 2.84 -4.72
C LEU A 79 26.01 2.61 -5.82
N HIS A 80 24.97 3.45 -5.87
CA HIS A 80 24.01 3.50 -6.97
C HIS A 80 24.69 3.74 -8.33
N ASP A 81 25.82 4.45 -8.37
CA ASP A 81 26.63 4.68 -9.57
C ASP A 81 27.37 3.40 -10.04
N LEU A 82 27.68 2.49 -9.11
CA LEU A 82 28.40 1.25 -9.37
C LEU A 82 27.47 0.07 -9.69
N ILE A 83 26.19 0.17 -9.34
CA ILE A 83 25.23 -0.94 -9.35
C ILE A 83 24.16 -0.70 -10.41
N SER A 84 24.41 -1.20 -11.62
CA SER A 84 23.53 -1.02 -12.79
C SER A 84 22.47 -2.11 -12.98
N PHE A 85 22.28 -3.04 -12.03
CA PHE A 85 21.31 -4.13 -12.15
C PHE A 85 19.86 -3.61 -12.27
N GLN A 86 19.31 -3.74 -13.47
CA GLN A 86 17.93 -3.38 -13.82
C GLN A 86 17.06 -4.58 -14.24
N ASP A 87 17.62 -5.80 -14.31
CA ASP A 87 17.01 -6.94 -15.02
C ASP A 87 15.68 -7.43 -14.44
N TYR A 88 15.40 -7.15 -13.17
CA TYR A 88 14.12 -7.51 -12.52
C TYR A 88 13.02 -6.46 -12.70
N TYR A 89 13.35 -5.27 -13.19
CA TYR A 89 12.44 -4.13 -13.20
C TYR A 89 11.98 -3.82 -14.62
N SER A 90 10.66 -3.79 -14.81
CA SER A 90 10.07 -3.21 -16.02
C SER A 90 10.61 -1.79 -16.20
N LYS A 91 11.00 -1.45 -17.43
CA LYS A 91 11.34 -0.06 -17.81
C LYS A 91 10.19 0.92 -17.56
N ARG A 92 8.98 0.40 -17.43
CA ARG A 92 7.76 1.18 -17.19
C ARG A 92 7.23 0.90 -15.79
N TYR A 93 7.27 1.92 -14.94
CA TYR A 93 6.53 1.94 -13.69
C TYR A 93 5.03 1.78 -13.96
N GLN A 94 4.34 0.94 -13.19
CA GLN A 94 2.90 0.70 -13.33
C GLN A 94 2.08 1.34 -12.19
N GLY A 95 2.74 1.89 -11.17
CA GLY A 95 2.08 2.60 -10.09
C GLY A 95 1.75 4.06 -10.43
N SER A 96 1.51 4.84 -9.38
CA SER A 96 1.20 6.26 -9.43
C SER A 96 2.37 7.12 -9.95
N GLN A 97 2.19 7.71 -11.13
CA GLN A 97 3.19 8.62 -11.70
C GLN A 97 3.39 9.86 -10.82
N LEU A 98 2.34 10.35 -10.16
CA LEU A 98 2.43 11.47 -9.22
C LEU A 98 3.38 11.16 -8.05
N LEU A 99 3.25 9.97 -7.45
CA LEU A 99 4.14 9.53 -6.38
C LEU A 99 5.57 9.43 -6.88
N LEU A 100 5.76 8.78 -8.04
CA LEU A 100 7.07 8.60 -8.65
C LEU A 100 7.78 9.94 -8.86
N GLU A 101 7.11 10.90 -9.49
CA GLU A 101 7.66 12.22 -9.79
C GLU A 101 8.09 12.97 -8.51
N LYS A 102 7.24 12.97 -7.48
CA LYS A 102 7.51 13.68 -6.22
C LYS A 102 8.62 13.05 -5.39
N VAL A 103 8.64 11.72 -5.34
CA VAL A 103 9.67 10.97 -4.64
C VAL A 103 11.01 11.08 -5.36
N GLU A 104 11.00 11.06 -6.70
CA GLU A 104 12.19 11.28 -7.52
C GLU A 104 12.79 12.68 -7.29
N GLU A 105 11.94 13.72 -7.25
CA GLU A 105 12.35 15.10 -6.97
C GLU A 105 13.08 15.19 -5.62
N GLN A 106 12.50 14.63 -4.55
CA GLN A 106 13.12 14.65 -3.22
C GLN A 106 14.45 13.89 -3.17
N ILE A 107 14.54 12.73 -3.82
CA ILE A 107 15.78 11.94 -3.82
C ILE A 107 16.86 12.64 -4.63
N LYS A 108 16.54 13.18 -5.80
CA LYS A 108 17.51 13.89 -6.65
C LYS A 108 18.06 15.13 -5.96
N ASP A 109 17.20 15.93 -5.34
CA ASP A 109 17.63 17.10 -4.56
C ASP A 109 18.56 16.67 -3.40
N TRP A 110 18.17 15.64 -2.65
CA TRP A 110 19.00 15.10 -1.57
C TRP A 110 20.35 14.55 -2.05
N LEU A 111 20.38 13.80 -3.16
CA LEU A 111 21.61 13.27 -3.75
C LEU A 111 22.55 14.39 -4.21
N MET A 112 21.99 15.45 -4.80
CA MET A 112 22.76 16.60 -5.24
C MET A 112 23.39 17.37 -4.08
N VAL A 113 22.63 17.61 -3.01
CA VAL A 113 23.12 18.29 -1.80
C VAL A 113 24.16 17.44 -1.06
N SER A 114 23.93 16.14 -0.94
CA SER A 114 24.75 15.25 -0.11
C SER A 114 26.01 14.75 -0.82
N TYR A 115 25.93 14.52 -2.14
CA TYR A 115 26.94 13.78 -2.90
C TYR A 115 27.31 14.40 -4.25
N GLN A 116 26.69 15.51 -4.66
CA GLN A 116 26.90 16.12 -5.98
C GLN A 116 26.66 15.15 -7.16
N SER A 117 25.70 14.23 -7.00
CA SER A 117 25.34 13.21 -8.00
C SER A 117 23.85 13.32 -8.33
N GLU A 118 23.51 13.20 -9.61
CA GLU A 118 22.12 13.07 -10.08
C GLU A 118 21.75 11.61 -10.38
N THR A 119 22.69 10.69 -10.24
CA THR A 119 22.48 9.31 -10.68
C THR A 119 21.50 8.63 -9.75
N LEU A 120 20.38 8.20 -10.32
CA LEU A 120 19.39 7.38 -9.64
C LEU A 120 18.98 6.23 -10.55
N SER A 121 19.00 5.02 -10.03
CA SER A 121 18.53 3.83 -10.75
C SER A 121 17.00 3.83 -10.82
N PRO A 122 16.40 3.87 -12.03
CA PRO A 122 14.94 3.88 -12.16
C PRO A 122 14.27 2.66 -11.55
N GLY A 123 14.89 1.48 -11.67
CA GLY A 123 14.34 0.24 -11.11
C GLY A 123 14.25 0.26 -9.58
N HIS A 124 15.24 0.84 -8.90
CA HIS A 124 15.23 0.94 -7.44
C HIS A 124 14.27 2.02 -6.95
N LEU A 125 14.18 3.14 -7.69
CA LEU A 125 13.15 4.15 -7.44
C LEU A 125 11.74 3.56 -7.60
N HIS A 126 11.48 2.82 -8.68
CA HIS A 126 10.19 2.16 -8.90
C HIS A 126 9.86 1.20 -7.76
N PHE A 127 10.81 0.40 -7.30
CA PHE A 127 10.62 -0.54 -6.20
C PHE A 127 10.31 0.17 -4.88
N MET A 128 11.03 1.25 -4.58
CA MET A 128 10.75 2.06 -3.40
C MET A 128 9.37 2.70 -3.49
N CYS A 129 8.98 3.22 -4.65
CA CYS A 129 7.63 3.75 -4.86
C CYS A 129 6.58 2.66 -4.61
N LEU A 130 6.73 1.45 -5.15
CA LEU A 130 5.80 0.33 -4.86
C LEU A 130 5.65 0.05 -3.36
N HIS A 131 6.74 0.11 -2.59
CA HIS A 131 6.66 -0.05 -1.14
C HIS A 131 5.93 1.09 -0.45
N LEU A 132 6.19 2.34 -0.85
CA LEU A 132 5.48 3.50 -0.34
C LEU A 132 3.98 3.42 -0.69
N GLU A 133 3.63 3.00 -1.91
CA GLU A 133 2.24 2.76 -2.32
C GLU A 133 1.58 1.72 -1.43
N GLN A 134 2.26 0.58 -1.19
CA GLN A 134 1.72 -0.47 -0.33
C GLN A 134 1.49 0.05 1.10
N MET A 135 2.42 0.82 1.65
CA MET A 135 2.28 1.39 3.00
C MET A 135 1.13 2.39 3.08
N LEU A 136 0.95 3.23 2.05
CA LEU A 136 -0.17 4.16 1.95
C LEU A 136 -1.50 3.44 1.74
N GLU A 137 -1.54 2.37 0.94
CA GLU A 137 -2.74 1.55 0.79
C GLU A 137 -3.13 0.88 2.12
N LEU A 138 -2.16 0.49 2.95
CA LEU A 138 -2.41 -0.10 4.26
C LEU A 138 -2.85 0.93 5.32
N SER A 139 -2.59 2.22 5.11
CA SER A 139 -3.06 3.28 6.01
C SER A 139 -4.50 3.71 5.73
N LEU A 140 -5.06 3.33 4.58
CA LEU A 140 -6.45 3.61 4.23
C LEU A 140 -7.43 2.78 5.08
N PRO A 141 -8.58 3.36 5.46
CA PRO A 141 -9.66 2.55 6.00
C PRO A 141 -10.15 1.54 4.94
N PRO A 142 -10.45 0.30 5.35
CA PRO A 142 -11.01 -0.69 4.44
C PRO A 142 -12.39 -0.24 3.94
N VAL A 143 -12.78 -0.69 2.74
CA VAL A 143 -14.12 -0.44 2.20
C VAL A 143 -15.14 -1.22 3.04
N GLU A 144 -16.13 -0.51 3.58
CA GLU A 144 -17.16 -1.09 4.44
C GLU A 144 -18.27 -1.72 3.57
N VAL A 145 -18.36 -3.04 3.63
CA VAL A 145 -19.33 -3.84 2.87
C VAL A 145 -20.27 -4.55 3.83
N ILE A 146 -21.55 -4.25 3.71
CA ILE A 146 -22.60 -4.95 4.44
C ILE A 146 -23.27 -5.97 3.54
N ILE A 147 -23.40 -7.21 4.02
CA ILE A 147 -24.16 -8.26 3.35
C ILE A 147 -25.47 -8.49 4.10
N VAL A 148 -26.58 -8.20 3.42
CA VAL A 148 -27.92 -8.43 3.96
C VAL A 148 -28.46 -9.74 3.39
N GLU A 149 -28.84 -10.64 4.29
CA GLU A 149 -29.35 -11.97 3.95
C GLU A 149 -30.64 -12.29 4.71
N ASN A 150 -31.45 -13.20 4.17
CA ASN A 150 -32.56 -13.84 4.90
C ASN A 150 -32.32 -15.34 5.13
N LYS A 151 -31.21 -15.87 4.61
CA LYS A 151 -30.80 -17.26 4.72
C LYS A 151 -29.29 -17.30 4.81
N ARG A 152 -28.75 -17.95 5.84
CA ARG A 152 -27.29 -18.05 6.05
C ARG A 152 -26.49 -18.52 4.83
N ALA A 153 -27.03 -19.50 4.11
CA ALA A 153 -26.37 -20.03 2.91
C ALA A 153 -26.23 -18.99 1.79
N LEU A 154 -27.18 -18.05 1.69
CA LEU A 154 -27.11 -16.95 0.71
C LEU A 154 -25.96 -16.01 1.06
N GLY A 155 -25.87 -15.53 2.30
CA GLY A 155 -24.78 -14.64 2.69
C GLY A 155 -23.43 -15.35 2.71
N ASP A 156 -23.37 -16.68 2.93
CA ASP A 156 -22.11 -17.44 2.78
C ASP A 156 -21.59 -17.32 1.34
N VAL A 157 -22.47 -17.49 0.35
CA VAL A 157 -22.12 -17.37 -1.06
C VAL A 157 -21.73 -15.92 -1.41
N LEU A 158 -22.52 -14.93 -1.01
CA LEU A 158 -22.23 -13.51 -1.28
C LEU A 158 -20.90 -13.08 -0.65
N SER A 159 -20.66 -13.46 0.61
CA SER A 159 -19.42 -13.14 1.34
C SER A 159 -18.22 -13.76 0.64
N TYR A 160 -18.35 -15.02 0.20
CA TYR A 160 -17.30 -15.75 -0.46
C TYR A 160 -16.75 -15.00 -1.69
N PHE A 161 -17.63 -14.44 -2.54
CA PHE A 161 -17.19 -13.72 -3.73
C PHE A 161 -16.32 -12.50 -3.43
N VAL A 162 -16.60 -11.80 -2.34
CA VAL A 162 -15.83 -10.63 -1.92
C VAL A 162 -14.49 -11.07 -1.31
N ILE A 163 -14.52 -11.95 -0.30
CA ILE A 163 -13.30 -12.38 0.42
C ILE A 163 -12.34 -13.22 -0.43
N SER A 164 -12.84 -13.95 -1.43
CA SER A 164 -11.98 -14.76 -2.30
C SER A 164 -11.21 -13.92 -3.31
N SER A 165 -11.65 -12.69 -3.55
CA SER A 165 -11.19 -11.85 -4.65
C SER A 165 -10.50 -10.57 -4.20
N ILE A 166 -10.79 -10.12 -2.97
CA ILE A 166 -10.28 -8.86 -2.42
C ILE A 166 -9.48 -9.16 -1.15
N PRO A 167 -8.24 -8.65 -1.03
CA PRO A 167 -7.46 -8.77 0.19
C PRO A 167 -8.20 -8.19 1.40
N SER A 168 -8.10 -8.85 2.55
CA SER A 168 -8.84 -8.49 3.77
C SER A 168 -8.48 -7.12 4.35
N TYR A 169 -7.34 -6.52 3.98
CA TYR A 169 -7.00 -5.17 4.41
C TYR A 169 -7.71 -4.08 3.58
N LYS A 170 -8.26 -4.42 2.40
CA LYS A 170 -8.98 -3.47 1.53
C LYS A 170 -10.48 -3.45 1.76
N VAL A 171 -11.02 -4.44 2.46
CA VAL A 171 -12.46 -4.61 2.64
C VAL A 171 -12.76 -5.16 4.03
N ASN A 172 -13.75 -4.57 4.66
CA ASN A 172 -14.35 -5.08 5.89
C ASN A 172 -15.76 -5.55 5.56
N ILE A 173 -16.12 -6.75 6.00
CA ILE A 173 -17.42 -7.36 5.68
C ILE A 173 -18.19 -7.59 6.97
N THR A 174 -19.36 -6.96 7.05
CA THR A 174 -20.35 -7.21 8.09
C THR A 174 -21.54 -7.93 7.50
N ARG A 175 -22.12 -8.88 8.26
CA ARG A 175 -23.31 -9.64 7.83
C ARG A 175 -24.49 -9.32 8.72
N ILE A 176 -25.66 -9.20 8.10
CA ILE A 176 -26.93 -8.97 8.76
C ILE A 176 -27.94 -9.97 8.24
N ASN A 177 -28.51 -10.77 9.13
CA ASN A 177 -29.65 -11.60 8.81
C ASN A 177 -30.95 -10.85 9.17
N MET A 178 -31.69 -10.40 8.16
CA MET A 178 -32.90 -9.60 8.33
C MET A 178 -34.04 -10.30 9.10
N LEU A 179 -33.92 -11.61 9.34
CA LEU A 179 -34.91 -12.37 10.12
C LEU A 179 -34.56 -12.44 11.61
N THR A 180 -33.29 -12.25 11.97
CA THR A 180 -32.81 -12.40 13.36
C THR A 180 -32.24 -11.12 13.94
N ASP A 181 -31.75 -10.23 13.09
CA ASP A 181 -31.02 -9.04 13.47
C ASP A 181 -31.89 -7.81 13.18
N SER A 182 -31.77 -6.78 14.02
CA SER A 182 -32.42 -5.49 13.75
C SER A 182 -31.72 -4.80 12.59
N LEU A 183 -32.50 -4.18 11.70
CA LEU A 183 -32.03 -3.38 10.57
C LEU A 183 -31.93 -1.88 10.93
N GLU A 184 -31.95 -1.52 12.22
CA GLU A 184 -32.10 -0.12 12.64
C GLU A 184 -30.80 0.69 12.66
N ASP A 185 -30.93 1.94 12.18
CA ASP A 185 -30.07 3.12 12.34
C ASP A 185 -28.57 2.94 12.10
N TYR A 186 -28.20 2.79 10.82
CA TYR A 186 -26.83 2.99 10.36
C TYR A 186 -26.48 4.49 10.35
N GLU A 187 -26.02 5.02 11.50
CA GLU A 187 -25.52 6.41 11.60
C GLU A 187 -24.34 6.67 10.64
N GLN A 188 -23.52 5.65 10.40
CA GLN A 188 -22.45 5.68 9.40
C GLN A 188 -22.89 4.87 8.18
N ALA A 189 -22.91 5.54 7.02
CA ALA A 189 -23.24 4.92 5.75
C ALA A 189 -22.15 3.88 5.41
N PRO A 190 -22.49 2.59 5.23
CA PRO A 190 -21.57 1.66 4.61
C PRO A 190 -21.29 2.09 3.17
N ASP A 191 -20.12 1.76 2.65
CA ASP A 191 -19.79 2.08 1.25
C ASP A 191 -20.65 1.25 0.30
N PHE A 192 -20.83 -0.04 0.62
CA PHE A 192 -21.62 -0.98 -0.19
C PHE A 192 -22.55 -1.83 0.67
N VAL A 193 -23.74 -2.09 0.13
CA VAL A 193 -24.70 -3.06 0.67
C VAL A 193 -24.98 -4.09 -0.42
N ILE A 194 -24.58 -5.34 -0.18
CA ILE A 194 -24.78 -6.44 -1.11
C ILE A 194 -25.88 -7.34 -0.57
N THR A 195 -26.85 -7.66 -1.41
CA THR A 195 -27.95 -8.55 -1.06
C THR A 195 -28.38 -9.36 -2.27
N SER A 196 -29.39 -10.20 -2.14
CA SER A 196 -30.00 -10.87 -3.29
C SER A 196 -31.03 -9.97 -3.98
N ASP A 197 -31.20 -10.16 -5.30
CA ASP A 197 -32.13 -9.36 -6.12
C ASP A 197 -33.57 -9.31 -5.60
N ASN A 198 -34.00 -10.36 -4.88
CA ASN A 198 -35.34 -10.41 -4.28
C ASN A 198 -35.47 -9.62 -2.97
N ILE A 199 -34.37 -9.29 -2.29
CA ILE A 199 -34.36 -8.50 -1.04
C ILE A 199 -34.11 -7.03 -1.34
N LEU A 200 -33.33 -6.72 -2.39
CA LEU A 200 -32.96 -5.36 -2.77
C LEU A 200 -34.16 -4.37 -2.78
N PRO A 201 -35.30 -4.67 -3.44
CA PRO A 201 -36.42 -3.71 -3.50
C PRO A 201 -36.97 -3.35 -2.12
N PHE A 202 -36.96 -4.29 -1.18
CA PHE A 202 -37.39 -4.04 0.19
C PHE A 202 -36.43 -3.08 0.91
N LEU A 203 -35.12 -3.27 0.75
CA LEU A 203 -34.12 -2.38 1.36
C LEU A 203 -34.20 -0.95 0.79
N GLU A 204 -34.43 -0.83 -0.51
CA GLU A 204 -34.61 0.44 -1.21
C GLU A 204 -35.89 1.17 -0.75
N GLU A 205 -37.02 0.46 -0.68
CA GLU A 205 -38.31 1.02 -0.27
C GLU A 205 -38.29 1.50 1.18
N GLN A 206 -37.66 0.72 2.08
CA GLN A 206 -37.58 1.04 3.50
C GLN A 206 -36.48 2.06 3.83
N GLN A 207 -35.63 2.44 2.86
CA GLN A 207 -34.51 3.38 3.06
C GLN A 207 -33.64 3.02 4.27
N VAL A 208 -33.37 1.73 4.43
CA VAL A 208 -32.64 1.19 5.60
C VAL A 208 -31.23 1.77 5.71
N PHE A 209 -30.61 2.05 4.57
CA PHE A 209 -29.24 2.56 4.49
C PHE A 209 -29.24 3.99 3.93
N PRO A 210 -28.29 4.85 4.35
CA PRO A 210 -28.19 6.21 3.84
C PRO A 210 -27.94 6.26 2.33
N ASP A 211 -28.41 7.32 1.65
CA ASP A 211 -28.31 7.53 0.19
C ASP A 211 -26.89 7.45 -0.40
N LYS A 212 -25.86 7.65 0.45
CA LYS A 212 -24.45 7.52 0.03
C LYS A 212 -24.03 6.07 -0.20
N SER A 213 -24.75 5.11 0.36
CA SER A 213 -24.43 3.69 0.30
C SER A 213 -24.80 3.13 -1.08
N VAL A 214 -23.92 2.33 -1.67
CA VAL A 214 -24.22 1.67 -2.95
C VAL A 214 -24.92 0.34 -2.69
N LEU A 215 -26.22 0.27 -3.00
CA LEU A 215 -27.01 -0.95 -2.89
C LEU A 215 -26.87 -1.81 -4.15
N ILE A 216 -26.59 -3.10 -3.98
CA ILE A 216 -26.40 -4.06 -5.07
C ILE A 216 -27.18 -5.33 -4.77
N GLY A 217 -28.14 -5.63 -5.64
CA GLY A 217 -28.79 -6.93 -5.73
C GLY A 217 -27.98 -7.90 -6.60
N MET A 218 -27.90 -9.15 -6.17
CA MET A 218 -27.32 -10.23 -6.94
C MET A 218 -28.30 -11.38 -7.13
N SER A 219 -28.39 -11.88 -8.36
CA SER A 219 -29.10 -13.11 -8.69
C SER A 219 -28.18 -14.31 -8.49
N MET A 220 -28.68 -15.34 -7.81
CA MET A 220 -27.94 -16.59 -7.64
C MET A 220 -27.65 -17.30 -8.97
N ASP A 221 -28.50 -17.07 -9.98
CA ASP A 221 -28.33 -17.67 -11.31
C ASP A 221 -27.17 -17.03 -12.10
N TYR A 222 -26.86 -15.76 -11.82
CA TYR A 222 -25.83 -14.97 -12.53
C TYR A 222 -24.68 -14.50 -11.63
N ILE A 223 -24.58 -15.09 -10.44
CA ILE A 223 -23.71 -14.59 -9.36
C ILE A 223 -22.22 -14.53 -9.73
N LYS A 224 -21.76 -15.40 -10.64
CA LYS A 224 -20.35 -15.38 -11.09
C LYS A 224 -19.99 -14.12 -11.88
N GLU A 225 -20.83 -13.71 -12.82
CA GLU A 225 -20.57 -12.53 -13.66
C GLU A 225 -20.90 -11.23 -12.91
N GLN A 226 -22.00 -11.23 -12.14
CA GLN A 226 -22.31 -10.11 -11.25
C GLN A 226 -21.23 -9.93 -10.18
N GLY A 227 -20.71 -11.03 -9.61
CA GLY A 227 -19.67 -11.00 -8.59
C GLY A 227 -18.38 -10.34 -9.08
N LYS A 228 -17.95 -10.62 -10.32
CA LYS A 228 -16.81 -9.90 -10.94
C LYS A 228 -17.06 -8.40 -11.03
N THR A 229 -18.29 -8.01 -11.37
CA THR A 229 -18.69 -6.60 -11.46
C THR A 229 -18.65 -5.93 -10.10
N VAL A 230 -19.20 -6.57 -9.07
CA VAL A 230 -19.18 -6.08 -7.68
C VAL A 230 -17.76 -5.93 -7.17
N VAL A 231 -16.92 -6.95 -7.32
CA VAL A 231 -15.51 -6.91 -6.92
C VAL A 231 -14.78 -5.76 -7.61
N LYS A 232 -15.01 -5.57 -8.92
CA LYS A 232 -14.43 -4.46 -9.67
C LYS A 232 -14.90 -3.10 -9.15
N SER A 233 -16.17 -2.96 -8.78
CA SER A 233 -16.71 -1.72 -8.20
C SER A 233 -16.07 -1.40 -6.86
N ILE A 234 -15.93 -2.38 -5.96
CA ILE A 234 -15.28 -2.21 -4.65
C ILE A 234 -13.80 -1.82 -4.83
N LEU A 235 -13.07 -2.52 -5.70
CA LEU A 235 -11.66 -2.20 -5.97
C LEU A 235 -11.48 -0.82 -6.60
N ASN A 236 -12.38 -0.40 -7.50
CA ASN A 236 -12.37 0.95 -8.06
C ASN A 236 -12.66 2.02 -7.02
N PHE A 237 -13.57 1.74 -6.07
CA PHE A 237 -13.87 2.64 -4.96
C PHE A 237 -12.65 2.84 -4.05
N HIS A 238 -12.03 1.74 -3.60
CA HIS A 238 -10.77 1.79 -2.86
C HIS A 238 -9.68 2.56 -3.62
N ARG A 239 -9.53 2.28 -4.92
CA ARG A 239 -8.54 2.96 -5.77
C ARG A 239 -8.79 4.47 -5.84
N LYS A 240 -10.04 4.92 -5.93
CA LYS A 240 -10.36 6.36 -5.93
C LYS A 240 -9.96 7.03 -4.61
N HIS A 241 -10.23 6.38 -3.47
CA HIS A 241 -9.80 6.90 -2.17
C HIS A 241 -8.27 6.98 -2.07
N TYR A 242 -7.58 5.98 -2.60
CA TYR A 242 -6.12 5.99 -2.68
C TYR A 242 -5.59 7.13 -3.57
N GLU A 243 -6.16 7.32 -4.76
CA GLU A 243 -5.78 8.43 -5.66
C GLU A 243 -6.03 9.80 -5.00
N GLN A 244 -7.15 9.97 -4.31
CA GLN A 244 -7.47 11.19 -3.55
C GLN A 244 -6.48 11.43 -2.40
N LEU A 245 -6.10 10.38 -1.66
CA LEU A 245 -5.09 10.49 -0.61
C LEU A 245 -3.76 10.99 -1.20
N LEU A 246 -3.31 10.41 -2.31
CA LEU A 246 -2.08 10.85 -2.97
C LEU A 246 -2.15 12.32 -3.41
N GLU A 247 -3.25 12.74 -4.02
CA GLU A 247 -3.43 14.14 -4.42
C GLU A 247 -3.39 15.08 -3.21
N GLN A 248 -4.05 14.72 -2.10
CA GLN A 248 -4.04 15.51 -0.87
C GLN A 248 -2.63 15.64 -0.27
N LEU A 249 -1.86 14.55 -0.26
CA LEU A 249 -0.50 14.53 0.31
C LEU A 249 0.52 15.26 -0.58
N LEU A 250 0.42 15.08 -1.90
CA LEU A 250 1.49 15.42 -2.83
C LEU A 250 1.24 16.67 -3.68
N ILE A 251 0.00 17.14 -3.76
CA ILE A 251 -0.40 18.36 -4.48
C ILE A 251 -0.97 19.40 -3.53
N GLY A 252 -1.68 18.99 -2.48
CA GLY A 252 -2.18 19.89 -1.45
C GLY A 252 -1.04 20.63 -0.75
N ASP A 253 -1.20 21.92 -0.52
CA ASP A 253 -0.36 22.65 0.43
C ASP A 253 -0.44 21.91 1.78
N GLY A 254 0.70 21.41 2.26
CA GLY A 254 0.78 20.45 3.36
C GLY A 254 -0.21 20.75 4.49
N VAL A 255 -1.00 19.74 4.86
CA VAL A 255 -1.89 19.82 6.02
C VAL A 255 -1.02 20.06 7.27
N GLU A 256 -1.30 21.17 7.95
CA GLU A 256 -0.65 21.68 9.17
C GLU A 256 -0.30 20.63 10.25
#